data_AF-A0A9D8S526-F1
#
_entry.id   AF-A0A9D8S526-F1
#
_cell.length_a   1.000
_cell.length_b   1.000
_cell.length_c   1.000
_cell.angle_alpha   90.00
_cell.angle_beta   90.00
_cell.angle_gamma   90.00
#
_symmetry.space_group_name_H-M   'P 1'
#
loop_
_entity.id
_entity.type
_entity.pdbx_description
1 polymer ?
#
loop_
_entity_poly.entity_id
_entity_poly.type
_entity_poly.pdbx_seq_one_letter_code
_entity_poly.pdbx_strand_id
1 'polypeptide(L)'
;MKSCERGRSMIEMLGALAIVGILSVGGIAGYSKAMQKIKRDKVVTQLSMLVMNIRSGFLNQTDYSGLSNKLLIEAGMAPSDMFDAKEPASQAEFKHALGGNVSVFQSLNAEGKKRAFEVYLEGLTSDECVVLVTTDWGMDNASGFQALYVGAGEVEEALMEDVNIPAVSRPENGIYTPGQHNDAVPLTISGGMGACACSAATCVVGFKYH
;
A
#
# COMPACT_ATOMS: atom_id res chain seq x y z
N MET A 1 18.97 0.56 66.27
CA MET A 1 20.23 1.21 65.86
C MET A 1 20.12 1.54 64.38
N LYS A 2 20.67 2.70 63.97
CA LYS A 2 20.38 3.49 62.77
C LYS A 2 20.56 2.74 61.44
N SER A 3 19.74 3.19 60.47
CA SER A 3 19.48 2.67 59.13
C SER A 3 20.65 2.83 58.15
N CYS A 4 20.77 1.82 57.27
CA CYS A 4 21.49 1.65 56.01
C CYS A 4 22.33 2.83 55.46
N GLU A 5 23.65 2.71 55.55
CA GLU A 5 24.59 3.38 54.64
C GLU A 5 24.91 2.44 53.47
N ARG A 6 24.05 2.42 52.45
CA ARG A 6 24.37 1.77 51.18
C ARG A 6 25.26 2.70 50.38
N GLY A 7 26.57 2.47 50.47
CA GLY A 7 27.58 3.07 49.60
C GLY A 7 27.36 2.65 48.15
N ARG A 8 26.46 3.32 47.43
CA ARG A 8 26.50 3.38 45.97
C ARG A 8 27.49 4.46 45.61
N SER A 9 28.55 4.11 44.90
CA SER A 9 29.43 5.12 44.33
C SER A 9 28.65 5.92 43.29
N MET A 10 28.80 7.25 43.24
CA MET A 10 28.09 8.11 42.26
C MET A 10 28.20 7.56 40.83
N ILE A 11 29.34 6.94 40.50
CA ILE A 11 29.60 6.36 39.18
C ILE A 11 28.72 5.13 38.87
N GLU A 12 28.38 4.31 39.86
CA GLU A 12 27.53 3.12 39.68
C GLU A 12 26.08 3.52 39.36
N MET A 13 25.62 4.62 39.95
CA MET A 13 24.29 5.15 39.66
C MET A 13 24.26 5.87 38.31
N LEU A 14 25.32 6.58 37.93
CA LEU A 14 25.44 7.19 36.60
C LEU A 14 25.51 6.15 35.48
N GLY A 15 26.26 5.06 35.67
CA GLY A 15 26.32 3.95 34.72
C GLY A 15 24.95 3.29 34.51
N ALA A 16 24.22 3.03 35.60
CA ALA A 16 22.87 2.46 35.51
C ALA A 16 21.89 3.41 34.78
N LEU A 17 21.94 4.71 35.06
CA LEU A 17 21.07 5.70 34.40
C LEU A 17 21.38 5.84 32.90
N ALA A 18 22.65 5.77 32.50
CA ALA A 18 23.05 5.81 31.09
C ALA A 18 22.48 4.61 30.32
N ILE A 19 22.56 3.40 30.89
CA ILE A 19 22.02 2.18 30.26
C ILE A 19 20.50 2.27 30.15
N VAL A 20 19.81 2.69 31.22
CA VAL A 20 18.35 2.85 31.20
C VAL A 20 17.93 3.90 30.16
N GLY A 21 18.67 5.00 30.04
CA GLY A 21 18.44 6.03 29.03
C GLY A 21 18.52 5.49 27.59
N ILE A 22 19.59 4.76 27.26
CA ILE A 22 19.80 4.20 25.92
C ILE A 22 18.74 3.14 25.60
N LEU A 23 18.45 2.23 26.53
CA LEU A 23 17.43 1.19 26.33
C LEU A 23 16.04 1.80 26.14
N SER A 24 15.73 2.90 26.84
CA SER A 24 14.45 3.59 26.71
C SER A 24 14.29 4.21 25.32
N VAL A 25 15.30 4.93 24.82
CA VAL A 25 15.25 5.55 23.48
C VAL A 25 15.26 4.47 22.38
N GLY A 26 16.08 3.44 22.52
CA GLY A 26 16.13 2.31 21.59
C GLY A 26 14.81 1.52 21.53
N GLY A 27 14.17 1.30 22.69
CA GLY A 27 12.89 0.61 22.79
C GLY A 27 11.74 1.38 22.14
N ILE A 28 11.64 2.70 22.39
CA ILE A 28 10.59 3.56 21.81
C ILE A 28 10.72 3.67 20.29
N ALA A 29 11.95 3.89 19.79
CA ALA A 29 12.21 3.95 18.36
C ALA A 29 11.98 2.60 17.67
N GLY A 30 12.38 1.50 18.32
CA GLY A 30 12.16 0.14 17.83
C GLY A 30 10.68 -0.22 17.75
N TYR A 31 9.89 0.11 18.78
CA TYR A 31 8.45 -0.12 18.81
C TYR A 31 7.75 0.59 17.65
N SER A 32 8.05 1.86 17.44
CA SER A 32 7.41 2.66 16.38
C SER A 32 7.67 2.06 14.99
N LYS A 33 8.90 1.63 14.71
CA LYS A 33 9.25 0.96 13.45
C LYS A 33 8.57 -0.40 13.28
N ALA A 34 8.47 -1.19 14.35
CA ALA A 34 7.77 -2.47 14.31
C ALA A 34 6.28 -2.29 14.03
N MET A 35 5.64 -1.29 14.64
CA MET A 35 4.24 -0.97 14.37
C MET A 35 4.01 -0.50 12.93
N GLN A 36 4.93 0.31 12.37
CA GLN A 36 4.88 0.68 10.95
C GLN A 36 4.98 -0.54 10.04
N LYS A 37 5.87 -1.48 10.33
CA LYS A 37 5.98 -2.74 9.58
C LYS A 37 4.68 -3.54 9.62
N ILE A 38 4.08 -3.72 10.81
CA ILE A 38 2.79 -4.41 10.96
C ILE A 38 1.71 -3.77 10.10
N LYS A 39 1.63 -2.43 10.06
CA LYS A 39 0.67 -1.73 9.21
C LYS A 39 0.96 -1.94 7.71
N ARG A 40 2.22 -1.93 7.28
CA ARG A 40 2.59 -2.20 5.88
C ARG A 40 2.20 -3.62 5.47
N ASP A 41 2.53 -4.62 6.28
CA ASP A 41 2.16 -6.01 6.04
C ASP A 41 0.62 -6.17 5.97
N LYS A 42 -0.10 -5.40 6.79
CA LYS A 42 -1.56 -5.34 6.77
C LYS A 42 -2.09 -4.74 5.47
N VAL A 43 -1.50 -3.66 4.95
CA VAL A 43 -1.89 -3.09 3.64
C VAL A 43 -1.69 -4.09 2.50
N VAL A 44 -0.56 -4.81 2.48
CA VAL A 44 -0.33 -5.85 1.48
C VAL A 44 -1.42 -6.91 1.52
N THR A 45 -1.76 -7.39 2.73
CA THR A 45 -2.83 -8.37 2.92
C THR A 45 -4.20 -7.81 2.50
N GLN A 46 -4.53 -6.57 2.88
CA GLN A 46 -5.78 -5.90 2.51
C GLN A 46 -5.92 -5.79 0.99
N LEU A 47 -4.87 -5.37 0.29
CA LEU A 47 -4.89 -5.25 -1.16
C LEU A 47 -5.02 -6.61 -1.84
N SER A 48 -4.28 -7.64 -1.39
CA SER A 48 -4.43 -9.00 -1.95
C SER A 48 -5.84 -9.54 -1.76
N MET A 49 -6.44 -9.38 -0.57
CA MET A 49 -7.81 -9.82 -0.33
C MET A 49 -8.81 -9.04 -1.18
N LEU A 50 -8.63 -7.72 -1.31
CA LEU A 50 -9.50 -6.88 -2.13
C LEU A 50 -9.47 -7.30 -3.60
N VAL A 51 -8.27 -7.49 -4.16
CA VAL A 51 -8.08 -7.97 -5.54
C VAL A 51 -8.72 -9.34 -5.74
N MET A 52 -8.54 -10.27 -4.79
CA MET A 52 -9.17 -11.60 -4.84
C MET A 52 -10.69 -11.52 -4.78
N ASN A 53 -11.25 -10.67 -3.92
CA ASN A 53 -12.70 -10.50 -3.77
C ASN A 53 -13.33 -9.85 -5.00
N ILE A 54 -12.68 -8.85 -5.60
CA ILE A 54 -13.11 -8.24 -6.87
C ILE A 54 -13.12 -9.30 -7.97
N ARG A 55 -12.01 -10.02 -8.18
CA ARG A 55 -11.93 -11.02 -9.24
C ARG A 55 -12.95 -12.14 -9.05
N SER A 56 -13.06 -12.69 -7.84
CA SER A 56 -14.02 -13.75 -7.52
C SER A 56 -15.47 -13.30 -7.65
N GLY A 57 -15.80 -12.09 -7.20
CA GLY A 57 -17.14 -11.50 -7.28
C GLY A 57 -17.61 -11.25 -8.72
N PHE A 58 -16.68 -11.01 -9.64
CA PHE A 58 -16.97 -10.73 -11.05
C PHE A 58 -16.70 -11.92 -11.99
N LEU A 59 -16.38 -13.12 -11.47
CA LEU A 59 -16.12 -14.30 -12.32
C LEU A 59 -17.26 -14.67 -13.28
N ASN A 60 -18.50 -14.47 -12.85
CA ASN A 60 -19.70 -14.75 -13.66
C ASN A 60 -20.18 -13.53 -14.47
N GLN A 61 -19.49 -12.39 -14.35
CA GLN A 61 -19.79 -11.20 -15.13
C GLN A 61 -18.89 -11.13 -16.37
N THR A 62 -19.38 -10.48 -17.42
CA THR A 62 -18.62 -10.32 -18.66
C THR A 62 -17.53 -9.25 -18.55
N ASP A 63 -17.73 -8.29 -17.65
CA ASP A 63 -16.84 -7.15 -17.41
C ASP A 63 -17.02 -6.63 -15.97
N TYR A 64 -16.18 -5.67 -15.57
CA TYR A 64 -16.20 -4.98 -14.27
C TYR A 64 -17.08 -3.72 -14.31
N SER A 65 -18.10 -3.67 -15.16
CA SER A 65 -18.94 -2.48 -15.26
C SER A 65 -19.65 -2.17 -13.94
N GLY A 66 -19.58 -0.90 -13.52
CA GLY A 66 -20.19 -0.45 -12.25
C GLY A 66 -19.34 -0.72 -11.01
N LEU A 67 -18.13 -1.29 -11.17
CA LEU A 67 -17.16 -1.41 -10.09
C LEU A 67 -16.88 -0.03 -9.49
N SER A 68 -17.08 0.08 -8.18
CA SER A 68 -16.86 1.28 -7.39
C SER A 68 -16.70 0.91 -5.91
N ASN A 69 -16.09 1.78 -5.11
CA ASN A 69 -15.95 1.58 -3.67
C ASN A 69 -17.28 1.26 -2.99
N LYS A 70 -18.34 1.98 -3.37
CA LYS A 70 -19.70 1.77 -2.85
C LYS A 70 -20.17 0.33 -3.11
N LEU A 71 -20.05 -0.15 -4.34
CA LEU A 71 -20.45 -1.52 -4.70
C LEU A 71 -19.67 -2.55 -3.90
N LEU A 72 -18.37 -2.34 -3.67
CA LEU A 72 -17.53 -3.27 -2.92
C LEU A 72 -17.95 -3.40 -1.47
N ILE A 73 -18.39 -2.30 -0.85
CA ILE A 73 -18.92 -2.29 0.51
C ILE A 73 -20.29 -2.98 0.53
N GLU A 74 -21.20 -2.60 -0.38
CA GLU A 74 -22.58 -3.14 -0.42
C GLU A 74 -22.61 -4.64 -0.73
N ALA A 75 -21.72 -5.11 -1.60
CA ALA A 75 -21.62 -6.52 -1.96
C ALA A 75 -20.77 -7.36 -0.98
N GLY A 76 -20.22 -6.74 0.08
CA GLY A 76 -19.39 -7.42 1.07
C GLY A 76 -18.03 -7.91 0.52
N MET A 77 -17.54 -7.31 -0.56
CA MET A 77 -16.26 -7.63 -1.18
C MET A 77 -15.09 -6.85 -0.56
N ALA A 78 -15.37 -5.69 0.04
CA ALA A 78 -14.37 -4.92 0.78
C ALA A 78 -14.06 -5.57 2.13
N PRO A 79 -12.78 -5.73 2.52
CA PRO A 79 -12.41 -6.11 3.87
C PRO A 79 -13.03 -5.17 4.91
N SER A 80 -13.66 -5.72 5.96
CA SER A 80 -14.42 -4.96 6.96
C SER A 80 -13.59 -4.04 7.84
N ASP A 81 -12.26 -4.14 7.76
CA ASP A 81 -11.31 -3.32 8.50
C ASP A 81 -10.78 -2.12 7.68
N MET A 82 -11.27 -1.96 6.44
CA MET A 82 -10.93 -0.86 5.54
C MET A 82 -12.01 0.23 5.49
N PHE A 83 -13.17 0.03 6.11
CA PHE A 83 -14.25 1.02 6.18
C PHE A 83 -14.97 0.93 7.52
N ASP A 84 -15.65 1.99 7.93
CA ASP A 84 -16.53 1.91 9.11
C ASP A 84 -17.88 1.33 8.70
N ALA A 85 -18.16 0.10 9.13
CA ALA A 85 -19.42 -0.59 8.84
C ALA A 85 -20.66 0.09 9.47
N LYS A 86 -20.48 1.10 10.33
CA LYS A 86 -21.58 1.91 10.87
C LYS A 86 -22.03 3.00 9.91
N GLU A 87 -21.16 3.41 8.99
CA GLU A 87 -21.47 4.42 7.98
C GLU A 87 -22.16 3.77 6.78
N PRO A 88 -23.11 4.45 6.13
CA PRO A 88 -23.71 3.95 4.90
C PRO A 88 -22.63 3.85 3.82
N ALA A 89 -22.72 2.84 2.95
CA ALA A 89 -21.72 2.58 1.90
C ALA A 89 -21.48 3.77 0.94
N SER A 90 -22.45 4.68 0.82
CA SER A 90 -22.32 5.91 0.02
C SER A 90 -21.51 7.03 0.69
N GLN A 91 -21.23 6.92 1.99
CA GLN A 91 -20.49 7.93 2.78
C GLN A 91 -19.28 7.33 3.49
N ALA A 92 -19.17 5.99 3.53
CA ALA A 92 -18.06 5.30 4.16
C ALA A 92 -16.73 5.62 3.44
N GLU A 93 -15.79 6.19 4.17
CA GLU A 93 -14.42 6.37 3.69
C GLU A 93 -13.73 5.00 3.60
N PHE A 94 -13.26 4.65 2.41
CA PHE A 94 -12.52 3.42 2.18
C PHE A 94 -11.02 3.70 2.37
N LYS A 95 -10.43 3.19 3.44
CA LYS A 95 -9.05 3.48 3.87
C LYS A 95 -8.22 2.22 4.05
N HIS A 96 -6.93 2.32 3.75
CA HIS A 96 -5.98 1.25 4.02
C HIS A 96 -5.34 1.43 5.40
N ALA A 97 -4.66 0.39 5.92
CA ALA A 97 -4.12 0.35 7.28
C ALA A 97 -3.07 1.44 7.63
N LEU A 98 -2.55 2.19 6.66
CA LEU A 98 -1.63 3.31 6.90
C LEU A 98 -2.38 4.65 7.05
N GLY A 99 -3.69 4.68 6.77
CA GLY A 99 -4.59 5.82 7.04
C GLY A 99 -4.98 6.66 5.83
N GLY A 100 -4.48 6.33 4.63
CA GLY A 100 -4.87 6.98 3.38
C GLY A 100 -6.07 6.31 2.72
N ASN A 101 -6.60 6.97 1.69
CA ASN A 101 -7.78 6.51 0.96
C ASN A 101 -7.43 5.39 -0.03
N VAL A 102 -8.43 4.58 -0.35
CA VAL A 102 -8.37 3.54 -1.37
C VAL A 102 -9.43 3.81 -2.42
N SER A 103 -9.02 3.92 -3.67
CA SER A 103 -9.91 4.21 -4.80
C SER A 103 -9.87 3.07 -5.80
N VAL A 104 -11.04 2.53 -6.16
CA VAL A 104 -11.16 1.41 -7.10
C VAL A 104 -11.94 1.84 -8.34
N PHE A 105 -11.36 1.59 -9.50
CA PHE A 105 -11.94 1.92 -10.80
C PHE A 105 -12.01 0.69 -11.71
N GLN A 106 -13.04 0.61 -12.53
CA GLN A 106 -13.03 -0.28 -13.71
C GLN A 106 -12.00 0.24 -14.73
N SER A 107 -11.41 -0.65 -15.52
CA SER A 107 -10.38 -0.33 -16.51
C SER A 107 -10.52 -1.19 -17.77
N LEU A 108 -9.85 -0.80 -18.85
CA LEU A 108 -9.92 -1.49 -20.14
C LEU A 108 -8.82 -2.54 -20.28
N ASN A 109 -9.17 -3.62 -20.98
CA ASN A 109 -8.21 -4.58 -21.51
C ASN A 109 -7.72 -4.16 -22.92
N ALA A 110 -6.85 -4.98 -23.52
CA ALA A 110 -6.28 -4.71 -24.84
C ALA A 110 -7.33 -4.63 -25.98
N GLU A 111 -8.53 -5.16 -25.77
CA GLU A 111 -9.66 -5.09 -26.71
C GLU A 111 -10.56 -3.87 -26.48
N GLY A 112 -10.24 -2.99 -25.52
CA GLY A 112 -11.08 -1.85 -25.15
C GLY A 112 -12.35 -2.23 -24.41
N LYS A 113 -12.39 -3.42 -23.79
CA LYS A 113 -13.50 -3.88 -22.95
C LYS A 113 -13.16 -3.70 -21.49
N LYS A 114 -14.17 -3.45 -20.63
CA LYS A 114 -14.03 -3.21 -19.19
C LYS A 114 -13.64 -4.47 -18.38
N ARG A 115 -12.66 -5.22 -18.85
CA ARG A 115 -12.22 -6.51 -18.28
C ARG A 115 -10.91 -6.35 -17.47
N ALA A 116 -10.65 -5.14 -17.01
CA ALA A 116 -9.60 -4.85 -16.05
C ALA A 116 -10.16 -3.95 -14.95
N PHE A 117 -9.41 -3.79 -13.87
CA PHE A 117 -9.70 -2.86 -12.81
C PHE A 117 -8.41 -2.33 -12.20
N GLU A 118 -8.52 -1.20 -11.53
CA GLU A 118 -7.41 -0.48 -10.92
C GLU A 118 -7.73 -0.20 -9.45
N VAL A 119 -6.73 -0.38 -8.59
CA VAL A 119 -6.80 -0.06 -7.16
C VAL A 119 -5.69 0.92 -6.83
N TYR A 120 -6.04 2.07 -6.28
CA TYR A 120 -5.12 3.12 -5.87
C TYR A 120 -5.07 3.21 -4.35
N LEU A 121 -3.86 3.27 -3.81
CA LEU A 121 -3.57 3.57 -2.40
C LEU A 121 -3.00 4.99 -2.34
N GLU A 122 -3.73 5.89 -1.69
CA GLU A 122 -3.41 7.33 -1.63
C GLU A 122 -2.82 7.71 -0.27
N GLY A 123 -2.22 8.91 -0.16
CA GLY A 123 -1.74 9.41 1.14
C GLY A 123 -0.56 8.65 1.74
N LEU A 124 0.24 7.99 0.90
CA LEU A 124 1.42 7.23 1.33
C LEU A 124 2.61 8.16 1.59
N THR A 125 3.45 7.82 2.57
CA THR A 125 4.79 8.40 2.69
C THR A 125 5.72 7.85 1.61
N SER A 126 6.82 8.57 1.32
CA SER A 126 7.83 8.10 0.35
C SER A 126 8.36 6.71 0.73
N ASP A 127 8.66 6.45 2.01
CA ASP A 127 9.12 5.14 2.47
C ASP A 127 8.08 4.02 2.27
N GLU A 128 6.79 4.32 2.46
CA GLU A 128 5.71 3.36 2.24
C GLU A 128 5.50 3.07 0.75
N CYS A 129 5.56 4.10 -0.08
CA CYS A 129 5.56 3.95 -1.53
C CYS A 129 6.71 3.05 -1.99
N VAL A 130 7.95 3.30 -1.53
CA VAL A 130 9.12 2.49 -1.90
C VAL A 130 8.89 1.02 -1.54
N VAL A 131 8.33 0.72 -0.37
CA VAL A 131 8.02 -0.68 -0.01
C VAL A 131 7.00 -1.29 -0.96
N LEU A 132 5.92 -0.58 -1.30
CA LEU A 132 4.87 -1.12 -2.16
C LEU A 132 5.36 -1.39 -3.59
N VAL A 133 6.16 -0.49 -4.17
CA VAL A 133 6.63 -0.61 -5.57
C VAL A 133 7.78 -1.60 -5.74
N THR A 134 8.45 -1.95 -4.65
CA THR A 134 9.53 -2.95 -4.60
C THR A 134 9.02 -4.32 -4.14
N THR A 135 7.73 -4.42 -3.75
CA THR A 135 7.06 -5.67 -3.41
C THR A 135 6.63 -6.40 -4.69
N ASP A 136 6.76 -7.72 -4.69
CA ASP A 136 6.24 -8.58 -5.75
C ASP A 136 4.73 -8.82 -5.55
N TRP A 137 3.94 -8.39 -6.52
CA TRP A 137 2.46 -8.49 -6.51
C TRP A 137 1.95 -9.70 -7.31
N GLY A 138 2.83 -10.65 -7.63
CA GLY A 138 2.57 -11.75 -8.53
C GLY A 138 2.74 -11.25 -9.96
N MET A 139 3.96 -11.16 -10.46
CA MET A 139 4.21 -10.62 -11.80
C MET A 139 4.17 -11.69 -12.90
N ASP A 140 3.55 -12.82 -12.58
CA ASP A 140 3.21 -13.87 -13.53
C ASP A 140 1.83 -13.62 -14.15
N ASN A 141 1.57 -14.25 -15.29
CA ASN A 141 0.29 -14.10 -15.97
C ASN A 141 -0.90 -14.65 -15.15
N ALA A 142 -0.66 -15.50 -14.16
CA ALA A 142 -1.71 -16.14 -13.37
C ALA A 142 -2.31 -15.21 -12.30
N SER A 143 -1.53 -14.28 -11.76
CA SER A 143 -1.99 -13.32 -10.76
C SER A 143 -3.03 -12.32 -11.29
N GLY A 144 -3.10 -12.14 -12.61
CA GLY A 144 -3.89 -11.10 -13.24
C GLY A 144 -3.23 -9.72 -13.29
N PHE A 145 -2.06 -9.54 -12.66
CA PHE A 145 -1.38 -8.26 -12.56
C PHE A 145 -0.88 -7.75 -13.92
N GLN A 146 -1.08 -6.47 -14.20
CA GLN A 146 -0.73 -5.85 -15.49
C GLN A 146 0.22 -4.66 -15.36
N ALA A 147 0.00 -3.78 -14.39
CA ALA A 147 0.79 -2.56 -14.27
C ALA A 147 0.73 -1.99 -12.85
N LEU A 148 1.73 -1.16 -12.55
CA LEU A 148 1.84 -0.36 -11.34
C LEU A 148 1.91 1.12 -11.73
N TYR A 149 1.24 1.98 -10.97
CA TYR A 149 1.33 3.43 -11.08
C TYR A 149 2.00 4.01 -9.84
N VAL A 150 2.84 5.02 -10.01
CA VAL A 150 3.42 5.83 -8.93
C VAL A 150 3.17 7.29 -9.25
N GLY A 151 2.55 8.01 -8.34
CA GLY A 151 2.28 9.44 -8.50
C GLY A 151 2.08 10.15 -7.18
N ALA A 152 1.43 11.31 -7.24
CA ALA A 152 1.07 12.08 -6.07
C ALA A 152 -0.28 12.80 -6.26
N GLY A 153 -0.97 13.06 -5.14
CA GLY A 153 -2.26 13.74 -5.13
C GLY A 153 -3.44 12.81 -4.91
N GLU A 154 -4.63 13.29 -5.25
CA GLU A 154 -5.87 12.51 -5.19
C GLU A 154 -6.15 11.87 -6.55
N VAL A 155 -6.76 10.68 -6.55
CA VAL A 155 -7.09 9.96 -7.78
C VAL A 155 -8.60 10.01 -8.02
N GLU A 156 -9.02 10.77 -9.02
CA GLU A 156 -10.44 10.92 -9.37
C GLU A 156 -10.90 9.95 -10.48
N GLU A 157 -9.96 9.39 -11.24
CA GLU A 157 -10.23 8.50 -12.37
C GLU A 157 -9.13 7.44 -12.59
N ALA A 158 -9.40 6.46 -13.46
CA ALA A 158 -8.44 5.44 -13.83
C ALA A 158 -7.26 6.03 -14.62
N LEU A 159 -6.04 5.93 -14.08
CA LEU A 159 -4.82 6.48 -14.67
C LEU A 159 -4.05 5.48 -15.56
N MET A 160 -4.48 4.21 -15.59
CA MET A 160 -3.84 3.15 -16.37
C MET A 160 -4.78 2.51 -17.40
N GLU A 161 -5.85 3.21 -17.81
CA GLU A 161 -6.91 2.63 -18.65
C GLU A 161 -6.36 2.11 -20.00
N ASP A 162 -5.39 2.81 -20.59
CA ASP A 162 -4.76 2.46 -21.87
C ASP A 162 -3.57 1.48 -21.74
N VAL A 163 -3.17 1.14 -20.51
CA VAL A 163 -1.99 0.30 -20.25
C VAL A 163 -2.34 -1.17 -20.40
N ASN A 164 -1.72 -1.84 -21.36
CA ASN A 164 -1.93 -3.27 -21.59
C ASN A 164 -0.58 -3.99 -21.79
N ILE A 165 -0.42 -5.13 -21.13
CA ILE A 165 0.74 -6.02 -21.29
C ILE A 165 0.73 -6.69 -22.68
N PRO A 166 1.89 -6.95 -23.33
CA PRO A 166 3.15 -7.33 -22.67
C PRO A 166 4.30 -6.30 -22.51
N ALA A 167 4.23 -5.02 -22.95
CA ALA A 167 5.39 -4.12 -22.78
C ALA A 167 5.11 -2.61 -22.92
N VAL A 168 4.44 -1.98 -21.95
CA VAL A 168 4.24 -0.51 -21.97
C VAL A 168 4.52 0.09 -20.60
N SER A 169 5.80 0.16 -20.23
CA SER A 169 6.25 1.01 -19.14
C SER A 169 6.39 2.45 -19.65
N ARG A 170 5.86 3.42 -18.90
CA ARG A 170 5.98 4.87 -19.16
C ARG A 170 6.39 5.56 -17.86
N PRO A 171 7.65 5.45 -17.41
CA PRO A 171 8.11 6.02 -16.16
C PRO A 171 7.87 7.53 -16.06
N GLU A 172 7.86 8.25 -17.18
CA GLU A 172 7.53 9.68 -17.27
C GLU A 172 6.09 10.00 -16.86
N ASN A 173 5.19 9.03 -16.98
CA ASN A 173 3.81 9.07 -16.50
C ASN A 173 3.63 8.30 -15.18
N GLY A 174 4.71 7.82 -14.57
CA GLY A 174 4.65 7.00 -13.37
C GLY A 174 4.14 5.57 -13.57
N ILE A 175 4.08 5.07 -14.81
CA ILE A 175 3.53 3.75 -15.14
C ILE A 175 4.67 2.74 -15.32
N TYR A 176 4.57 1.60 -14.66
CA TYR A 176 5.56 0.53 -14.68
C TYR A 176 4.89 -0.82 -14.94
N THR A 177 5.42 -1.61 -15.87
CA THR A 177 4.88 -2.93 -16.25
C THR A 177 5.83 -4.07 -15.88
N PRO A 178 5.33 -5.30 -15.66
CA PRO A 178 6.20 -6.46 -15.53
C PRO A 178 6.87 -6.77 -16.87
N GLY A 179 8.06 -7.37 -16.85
CA GLY A 179 8.75 -7.75 -18.09
C GLY A 179 10.27 -7.82 -17.95
N GLN A 180 10.95 -7.92 -19.10
CA GLN A 180 12.41 -7.94 -19.20
C GLN A 180 12.91 -6.56 -19.67
N HIS A 181 12.74 -5.53 -18.84
CA HIS A 181 13.21 -4.16 -19.11
C HIS A 181 13.69 -3.48 -17.83
N ASN A 182 14.41 -2.37 -17.95
CA ASN A 182 15.07 -1.70 -16.81
C ASN A 182 14.10 -1.19 -15.75
N ASP A 183 12.90 -0.78 -16.18
CA ASP A 183 11.85 -0.27 -15.29
C ASP A 183 10.77 -1.33 -15.01
N ALA A 184 11.16 -2.61 -15.05
CA ALA A 184 10.25 -3.70 -14.76
C ALA A 184 9.94 -3.74 -13.27
N VAL A 185 8.65 -3.89 -12.96
CA VAL A 185 8.27 -4.21 -11.59
C VAL A 185 8.66 -5.68 -11.28
N PRO A 186 9.05 -5.99 -10.03
CA PRO A 186 9.11 -5.08 -8.89
C PRO A 186 10.33 -4.17 -9.05
N LEU A 187 10.16 -2.88 -8.73
CA LEU A 187 11.23 -1.93 -8.94
C LEU A 187 12.41 -2.28 -8.02
N THR A 188 13.62 -1.99 -8.49
CA THR A 188 14.79 -1.99 -7.60
C THR A 188 14.60 -0.93 -6.51
N ILE A 189 15.27 -1.08 -5.36
CA ILE A 189 15.20 -0.07 -4.29
C ILE A 189 15.56 1.33 -4.82
N SER A 190 16.59 1.43 -5.66
CA SER A 190 16.97 2.70 -6.30
C SER A 190 15.90 3.23 -7.26
N GLY A 191 15.29 2.35 -8.06
CA GLY A 191 14.20 2.72 -8.96
C GLY A 191 12.96 3.19 -8.20
N GLY A 192 12.60 2.48 -7.14
CA GLY A 192 11.50 2.84 -6.24
C GLY A 192 11.73 4.18 -5.53
N MET A 193 12.95 4.44 -5.04
CA MET A 193 13.30 5.75 -4.47
C MET A 193 13.18 6.89 -5.50
N GLY A 194 13.54 6.63 -6.76
CA GLY A 194 13.37 7.59 -7.86
C GLY A 194 11.90 7.84 -8.20
N ALA A 195 11.10 6.78 -8.27
CA ALA A 195 9.67 6.85 -8.57
C ALA A 195 8.86 7.52 -7.44
N CYS A 196 9.18 7.19 -6.18
CA CYS A 196 8.45 7.63 -4.98
C CYS A 196 8.94 8.99 -4.42
N ALA A 197 9.27 9.94 -5.30
CA ALA A 197 9.78 11.27 -4.93
C ALA A 197 8.67 12.27 -4.55
N CYS A 198 7.59 11.81 -3.93
CA CYS A 198 6.47 12.65 -3.50
C CYS A 198 6.80 13.46 -2.22
N SER A 199 6.04 14.54 -1.99
CA SER A 199 6.06 15.26 -0.70
C SER A 199 5.48 14.41 0.44
N ALA A 200 5.75 14.80 1.69
CA ALA A 200 5.39 14.02 2.87
C ALA A 200 3.89 13.65 2.90
N ALA A 201 3.61 12.34 2.82
CA ALA A 201 2.27 11.73 2.85
C ALA A 201 1.35 12.06 1.66
N THR A 202 1.90 12.31 0.47
CA THR A 202 1.11 12.57 -0.74
C THR A 202 1.33 11.55 -1.85
N CYS A 203 2.12 10.49 -1.63
CA CYS A 203 2.35 9.47 -2.65
C CYS A 203 1.07 8.68 -2.92
N VAL A 204 0.93 8.27 -4.17
CA VAL A 204 -0.08 7.33 -4.63
C VAL A 204 0.61 6.15 -5.28
N VAL A 205 0.16 4.94 -4.95
CA VAL A 205 0.55 3.73 -5.69
C VAL A 205 -0.70 3.05 -6.21
N GLY A 206 -0.78 2.86 -7.53
CA GLY A 206 -1.88 2.20 -8.21
C GLY A 206 -1.49 0.80 -8.73
N PHE A 207 -2.46 -0.10 -8.80
CA PHE A 207 -2.28 -1.46 -9.30
C PHE A 207 -3.38 -1.79 -10.30
N LYS A 208 -3.00 -2.22 -11.50
CA LYS A 208 -3.92 -2.69 -12.53
C LYS A 208 -3.94 -4.22 -12.62
N TYR A 209 -5.14 -4.78 -12.63
CA TYR A 209 -5.39 -6.22 -12.76
C TYR A 209 -6.44 -6.50 -13.84
N HIS A 210 -6.44 -7.72 -14.37
CA HIS A 210 -7.52 -8.26 -15.24
C HIS A 210 -8.29 -9.43 -14.61
#